data_AF-A0A3P7LJN1-F1
#
_entry.id   AF-A0A3P7LJN1-F1
#
_cell.length_a   1.000
_cell.length_b   1.000
_cell.length_c   1.000
_cell.angle_alpha   90.00
_cell.angle_beta   90.00
_cell.angle_gamma   90.00
#
_symmetry.space_group_name_H-M   'P 1'
#
loop_
_entity.id
_entity.type
_entity.pdbx_description
1 polymer ?
#
loop_
_entity_poly.entity_id
_entity_poly.type
_entity_poly.pdbx_seq_one_letter_code
_entity_poly.pdbx_strand_id
1 'polypeptide(L)'
;MGVVIPLVSVTAFWLLIGAGGPFLVPKGPNRGFYPSPCNDCIILGIIQTMIIMTAVCCHLFWIMIYLHQLNPLIGPQINVKTIRWISLKWGDSPNLVPLGQ
;
A
#
# COMPACT_ATOMS: atom_id res chain seq x y z
N MET A 1 -5.11 1.37 -18.15
CA MET A 1 -4.86 0.06 -17.51
C MET A 1 -3.88 0.12 -16.34
N GLY A 2 -2.80 0.92 -16.43
CA GLY A 2 -1.76 0.94 -15.39
C GLY A 2 -2.19 1.34 -13.97
N VAL A 3 -3.22 2.18 -13.81
CA VAL A 3 -3.69 2.63 -12.48
C VAL A 3 -4.70 1.68 -11.84
N VAL A 4 -5.53 1.04 -12.65
CA VAL A 4 -6.61 0.16 -12.16
C VAL A 4 -6.03 -1.13 -11.58
N ILE A 5 -5.01 -1.70 -12.23
CA ILE A 5 -4.36 -2.94 -11.79
C ILE A 5 -3.84 -2.86 -10.34
N PRO A 6 -3.00 -1.87 -9.95
CA PRO A 6 -2.50 -1.76 -8.58
C PRO A 6 -3.61 -1.40 -7.58
N LEU A 7 -4.57 -0.56 -7.95
CA LEU A 7 -5.67 -0.21 -7.06
C LEU A 7 -6.50 -1.45 -6.70
N VAL A 8 -6.91 -2.23 -7.69
CA VAL A 8 -7.76 -3.42 -7.47
C VAL A 8 -6.98 -4.51 -6.73
N SER A 9 -5.73 -4.78 -7.12
CA SER A 9 -4.94 -5.86 -6.51
C SER A 9 -4.61 -5.60 -5.05
N VAL A 10 -4.16 -4.39 -4.70
CA VAL A 10 -3.78 -4.05 -3.33
C VAL A 10 -5.01 -3.90 -2.43
N THR A 11 -6.13 -3.40 -2.96
CA THR A 11 -7.39 -3.35 -2.22
C THR A 11 -7.92 -4.75 -1.92
N ALA A 12 -7.92 -5.65 -2.92
CA ALA A 12 -8.35 -7.03 -2.72
C ALA A 12 -7.47 -7.78 -1.70
N PHE A 13 -6.14 -7.56 -1.75
CA PHE A 13 -5.20 -8.16 -0.79
C PHE A 13 -5.49 -7.75 0.66
N TRP A 14 -5.60 -6.44 0.92
CA TRP A 14 -5.85 -5.96 2.28
C TRP A 14 -7.26 -6.25 2.78
N LEU A 15 -8.26 -6.26 1.88
CA LEU A 15 -9.61 -6.70 2.20
C LEU A 15 -9.62 -8.18 2.61
N LEU A 16 -8.92 -9.04 1.87
CA LEU A 16 -8.80 -10.46 2.21
C LEU A 16 -8.11 -10.66 3.57
N ILE A 17 -7.09 -9.86 3.90
CA ILE A 17 -6.42 -9.95 5.20
C ILE A 17 -7.31 -9.43 6.33
N GLY A 18 -7.95 -8.28 6.16
CA GLY A 18 -8.80 -7.66 7.18
C GLY A 18 -10.08 -8.45 7.44
N ALA A 19 -10.70 -9.02 6.40
CA ALA A 19 -11.91 -9.82 6.52
C ALA A 19 -11.61 -11.30 6.79
N GLY A 20 -10.63 -11.90 6.10
CA GLY A 20 -10.28 -13.32 6.21
C GLY A 20 -9.41 -13.66 7.42
N GLY A 21 -8.47 -12.79 7.78
CA GLY A 21 -7.53 -12.98 8.89
C GLY A 21 -8.20 -13.29 10.24
N PRO A 22 -9.27 -12.57 10.65
CA PRO A 22 -9.99 -12.85 11.90
C PRO A 22 -10.60 -14.25 12.00
N PHE A 23 -10.94 -14.90 10.88
CA PHE A 23 -11.51 -16.25 10.85
C PHE A 23 -10.47 -17.36 11.03
N LEU A 24 -9.21 -17.08 10.71
CA LEU A 24 -8.11 -18.05 10.80
C LEU A 24 -7.48 -18.12 12.21
N VAL A 25 -7.89 -17.27 13.14
CA VAL A 25 -7.30 -17.19 14.49
C VAL A 25 -7.83 -18.32 15.39
N PRO A 26 -6.98 -19.24 15.90
CA PRO A 26 -7.40 -20.33 16.78
C PRO A 26 -7.98 -19.82 18.11
N LYS A 27 -8.82 -20.66 18.74
CA LYS A 27 -9.46 -20.37 20.04
C LYS A 27 -8.42 -20.59 21.15
N GLY A 28 -8.00 -19.52 21.83
CA GLY A 28 -7.03 -19.58 22.94
C GLY A 28 -7.31 -18.52 24.01
N PRO A 29 -6.67 -18.63 25.20
CA PRO A 29 -6.91 -17.76 26.36
C PRO A 29 -6.66 -16.26 26.11
N ASN A 30 -5.86 -15.92 25.09
CA ASN A 30 -5.62 -14.54 24.66
C ASN A 30 -6.71 -14.00 23.71
N ARG A 31 -7.78 -14.77 23.46
CA ARG A 31 -9.08 -14.23 23.01
C ARG A 31 -9.78 -13.65 24.23
N GLY A 32 -9.57 -12.37 24.51
CA GLY A 32 -10.45 -11.65 25.43
C GLY A 32 -11.89 -11.69 24.90
N PHE A 33 -12.70 -12.60 25.44
CA PHE A 33 -14.16 -12.55 25.34
C PHE A 33 -14.62 -11.62 26.46
N TYR A 34 -14.74 -10.33 26.17
CA TYR A 34 -15.64 -9.51 26.96
C TYR A 34 -17.03 -9.82 26.41
N PRO A 35 -17.92 -10.48 27.17
CA PRO A 35 -19.33 -10.60 26.78
C PRO A 35 -19.92 -9.20 26.78
N SER A 36 -19.85 -8.49 25.66
CA SER A 36 -20.62 -7.27 25.51
C SER A 36 -21.99 -7.64 24.96
N PRO A 37 -23.07 -7.23 25.61
CA PRO A 37 -24.44 -7.68 25.35
C PRO A 37 -25.08 -6.96 24.16
N CYS A 38 -24.33 -6.75 23.08
CA CYS A 38 -24.81 -6.01 21.92
C CYS A 38 -24.66 -6.87 20.67
N ASN A 39 -25.80 -7.40 20.22
CA ASN A 39 -26.08 -7.86 18.87
C ASN A 39 -25.90 -6.70 17.85
N ASP A 40 -24.66 -6.23 17.67
CA ASP A 40 -24.12 -5.41 16.56
C ASP A 40 -22.65 -4.99 16.81
N CYS A 41 -21.98 -5.53 17.84
CA CYS A 41 -20.59 -5.21 18.12
C CYS A 41 -19.63 -6.29 17.60
N ILE A 42 -18.73 -5.85 16.71
CA ILE A 42 -17.56 -6.57 16.22
C ILE A 42 -16.52 -6.71 17.37
N ILE A 43 -16.82 -7.52 18.40
CA ILE A 43 -15.93 -7.63 19.57
C ILE A 43 -15.04 -8.84 19.43
N LEU A 44 -13.85 -8.50 18.97
CA LEU A 44 -12.79 -9.37 18.55
C LEU A 44 -11.76 -9.45 19.67
N GLY A 45 -11.15 -10.61 19.85
CA GLY A 45 -10.01 -10.74 20.77
C GLY A 45 -8.87 -9.79 20.37
N ILE A 46 -7.95 -9.49 21.29
CA ILE A 46 -6.82 -8.55 21.07
C ILE A 46 -6.08 -8.85 19.77
N ILE A 47 -5.85 -10.13 19.45
CA ILE A 47 -5.17 -10.53 18.21
C ILE A 47 -5.99 -10.17 16.97
N GLN A 48 -7.31 -10.35 17.02
CA GLN A 48 -8.20 -10.04 15.91
C GLN A 48 -8.36 -8.53 15.70
N THR A 49 -8.41 -7.74 16.78
CA THR A 49 -8.45 -6.28 16.66
C THR A 49 -7.14 -5.73 16.11
N MET A 50 -5.99 -6.28 16.51
CA MET A 50 -4.69 -5.93 15.95
C MET A 50 -4.63 -6.20 14.43
N ILE A 51 -5.09 -7.37 13.97
CA ILE A 51 -5.10 -7.73 12.54
C ILE A 51 -5.94 -6.73 11.72
N ILE A 52 -7.14 -6.38 12.19
CA ILE A 52 -8.01 -5.44 11.47
C ILE A 52 -7.41 -4.02 11.47
N MET A 53 -6.94 -3.53 12.61
CA MET A 53 -6.36 -2.18 12.68
C MET A 53 -5.11 -2.06 11.80
N THR A 54 -4.26 -3.08 11.78
CA THR A 54 -3.11 -3.13 10.88
C THR A 54 -3.54 -3.14 9.43
N ALA A 55 -4.52 -3.96 9.04
CA ALA A 55 -5.00 -4.01 7.66
C ALA A 55 -5.56 -2.66 7.18
N VAL A 56 -6.34 -1.97 8.03
CA VAL A 56 -6.88 -0.64 7.73
C VAL A 56 -5.77 0.40 7.63
N CYS A 57 -4.88 0.46 8.62
CA CYS A 57 -3.76 1.41 8.64
C CYS A 57 -2.85 1.25 7.41
N CYS A 58 -2.43 0.02 7.12
CA CYS A 58 -1.54 -0.26 5.99
C CYS A 58 -2.21 0.03 4.65
N HIS A 59 -3.50 -0.27 4.51
CA HIS A 59 -4.25 0.04 3.30
C HIS A 59 -4.42 1.55 3.08
N LEU A 60 -4.80 2.28 4.13
CA LEU A 60 -4.94 3.74 4.07
C LEU A 60 -3.61 4.42 3.74
N PHE A 61 -2.53 4.02 4.42
CA PHE A 61 -1.20 4.55 4.12
C PHE A 61 -0.81 4.32 2.65
N TRP A 62 -1.02 3.10 2.14
CA TRP A 62 -0.72 2.76 0.75
C TRP A 62 -1.55 3.58 -0.25
N ILE A 63 -2.87 3.71 -0.04
CA ILE A 63 -3.72 4.50 -0.95
C ILE A 63 -3.27 5.96 -0.96
N MET A 64 -3.01 6.55 0.20
CA MET A 64 -2.64 7.96 0.31
C MET A 64 -1.35 8.27 -0.47
N ILE A 65 -0.29 7.46 -0.29
CA ILE A 65 0.96 7.67 -1.02
C ILE A 65 0.81 7.40 -2.52
N TYR A 66 -0.05 6.46 -2.90
CA TYR A 66 -0.29 6.13 -4.31
C TYR A 66 -1.05 7.25 -5.02
N LEU A 67 -2.12 7.77 -4.40
CA LEU A 67 -2.91 8.88 -4.95
C LEU A 67 -2.09 10.16 -5.09
N HIS A 68 -1.16 10.41 -4.16
CA HIS A 68 -0.25 11.57 -4.23
C HIS A 68 0.58 11.59 -5.54
N GLN A 69 0.86 10.43 -6.14
CA GLN A 69 1.71 10.31 -7.32
C GLN A 69 0.93 10.30 -8.65
N LEU A 70 -0.41 10.25 -8.64
CA LEU A 70 -1.20 10.11 -9.89
C LEU A 70 -1.22 11.38 -10.74
N ASN A 71 -1.10 12.56 -10.13
CA ASN A 71 -1.02 13.84 -10.83
C ASN A 71 0.07 14.70 -10.19
N PRO A 72 1.36 14.38 -10.42
CA PRO A 72 2.46 15.10 -9.79
C PRO A 72 2.59 16.50 -10.43
N LEU A 73 2.60 17.55 -9.61
CA LEU A 73 2.83 18.92 -10.07
C LEU A 73 4.33 19.23 -10.20
N ILE A 74 5.18 18.44 -9.55
CA ILE A 74 6.63 18.68 -9.45
C ILE A 74 7.36 17.43 -9.93
N GLY A 75 8.26 17.63 -10.89
CA GLY A 75 9.15 16.59 -11.39
C GLY A 75 10.49 16.56 -10.63
N PRO A 76 11.22 15.42 -10.67
CA PRO A 76 12.52 15.30 -10.03
C PRO A 76 13.56 16.24 -10.65
N GLN A 77 14.28 16.99 -9.82
CA GLN A 77 15.40 17.85 -10.23
C GLN A 77 16.71 17.09 -10.07
N ILE A 78 17.34 16.69 -11.18
CA ILE A 78 18.55 15.86 -11.19
C ILE A 78 19.63 16.45 -12.08
N ASN A 79 20.90 16.24 -11.72
CA ASN A 79 22.05 16.74 -12.48
C ASN A 79 22.12 16.06 -13.87
N VAL A 80 22.58 16.81 -14.88
CA VAL A 80 22.74 16.36 -16.27
C VAL A 80 23.54 15.06 -16.38
N LYS A 81 24.60 14.90 -15.58
CA LYS A 81 25.39 13.66 -15.55
C LYS A 81 24.53 12.45 -15.15
N THR A 82 23.70 12.60 -14.12
CA THR A 82 22.81 11.53 -13.63
C THR A 82 21.70 11.23 -14.63
N ILE A 83 21.12 12.25 -15.27
CA ILE A 83 20.11 12.09 -16.34
C ILE A 83 20.68 11.21 -17.46
N ARG A 84 21.92 11.49 -17.91
CA ARG A 84 22.59 10.70 -18.94
C ARG A 84 22.76 9.24 -18.53
N TRP A 85 23.20 8.99 -17.29
CA TRP A 85 23.35 7.62 -16.78
C TRP A 85 22.02 6.86 -16.75
N ILE A 86 20.94 7.51 -16.32
CA ILE A 86 19.59 6.93 -16.33
C ILE A 86 19.17 6.62 -17.78
N SER A 87 19.38 7.56 -18.71
CA SER A 87 19.06 7.37 -20.13
C SER A 87 19.83 6.21 -20.75
N LEU A 88 21.11 6.02 -20.39
CA LEU A 88 21.92 4.91 -20.91
C LEU A 88 21.54 3.54 -20.34
N LYS A 89 20.96 3.48 -19.14
CA LYS A 89 20.64 2.21 -18.47
C LYS A 89 19.18 1.81 -18.59
N TRP A 90 18.28 2.78 -18.67
CA TRP A 90 16.83 2.61 -18.62
C TRP A 90 16.09 3.31 -19.76
N GLY A 91 16.77 4.16 -20.54
CA GLY A 91 16.18 4.90 -21.66
C GLY A 91 16.51 4.30 -23.02
N ASP A 92 15.61 4.51 -23.98
CA ASP A 92 15.80 4.14 -25.40
C ASP A 92 15.96 5.41 -26.26
N SER A 93 16.71 6.39 -25.74
CA SER A 93 16.83 7.71 -26.36
C SER A 93 17.75 7.64 -27.59
N PRO A 94 17.26 7.88 -28.82
CA PRO A 94 18.10 7.87 -30.03
C PRO A 94 19.10 9.03 -30.06
N ASN A 95 18.88 10.07 -29.25
CA ASN A 95 19.78 11.21 -29.11
C ASN A 95 20.32 11.26 -27.68
N LEU A 96 21.64 11.11 -27.55
CA LEU A 96 22.33 11.37 -26.29
C LEU A 96 22.40 12.88 -26.10
N VAL A 97 22.04 13.36 -24.89
CA VAL A 97 22.24 14.77 -24.53
C VAL A 97 23.72 15.13 -24.76
N PRO A 98 24.05 16.11 -25.63
CA PRO A 98 25.42 16.44 -25.96
C PRO A 98 26.20 16.90 -24.72
N LEU A 99 27.47 16.49 -24.65
CA LEU A 99 28.40 16.95 -23.62
C LEU A 99 29.03 18.26 -24.08
N GLY A 100 28.60 19.38 -23.50
CA GLY A 100 29.27 20.68 -23.60
C GLY A 100 28.27 21.82 -23.42
N GLN A 101 28.43 22.77 -22.48
CA GLN A 101 29.61 23.24 -21.75
C GLN A 101 29.48 23.08 -20.23
#